data_AF-A0AA40JYX6-F1
#
_entry.id   AF-A0AA40JYX6-F1
#
_cell.length_a   1.000
_cell.length_b   1.000
_cell.length_c   1.000
_cell.angle_alpha   90.00
_cell.angle_beta   90.00
_cell.angle_gamma   90.00
#
_symmetry.space_group_name_H-M   'P 1'
#
loop_
_entity.id
_entity.type
_entity.pdbx_description
1 polymer ?
#
loop_
_entity_poly.entity_id
_entity_poly.type
_entity_poly.pdbx_seq_one_letter_code
_entity_poly.pdbx_strand_id
1 'polypeptide(L)'
;MVESRLRPREDVDLGQHGVPLAGMIISVILAMLSLVIISSFLTQRFLAVKLWSRLPFVQWLVFAIYGDSFLFVFATAILQFGFGVDHSMDACASAILLCLVCYVTTKLIYMFLVEKSHIIRSTSKKPRLRSKLYLFNSFGMIGVYCGVVVLNFIYRFTRVENGQCIIGMKKVAMIPLITFDLLVNIYLTILFLIPLSSLYSFRNMQQTKGNRRLRTVAARTFIGSICTLISSIVNLSVLMALDGEPGWVCLMCCNSDILFSAVVIQWVTSRDSTSSNDS
;
A
#
# COMPACT_ATOMS: atom_id res chain seq x y z
N MET A 1 -63.52 -18.77 28.44
CA MET A 1 -64.06 -18.26 27.16
C MET A 1 -63.42 -16.91 26.89
N VAL A 2 -62.19 -16.90 26.35
CA VAL A 2 -61.62 -15.76 25.60
C VAL A 2 -60.76 -16.40 24.52
N GLU A 3 -61.26 -16.28 23.30
CA GLU A 3 -60.71 -16.79 22.06
C GLU A 3 -59.56 -15.88 21.59
N SER A 4 -58.31 -16.26 21.87
CA SER A 4 -57.14 -15.58 21.33
C SER A 4 -56.81 -16.13 19.94
N ARG A 5 -57.44 -15.49 18.96
CA ARG A 5 -57.24 -15.57 17.51
C ARG A 5 -55.75 -15.74 17.14
N LEU A 6 -55.42 -16.87 16.50
CA LEU A 6 -54.15 -17.09 15.78
C LEU A 6 -53.91 -15.91 14.82
N ARG A 7 -52.82 -15.17 15.02
CA ARG A 7 -52.21 -14.37 13.96
C ARG A 7 -51.35 -15.31 13.10
N PRO A 8 -51.42 -15.23 11.76
CA PRO A 8 -50.60 -16.05 10.88
C PRO A 8 -49.13 -15.72 11.10
N ARG A 9 -48.27 -16.76 11.02
CA ARG A 9 -46.82 -16.63 10.93
C ARG A 9 -46.49 -15.59 9.84
N GLU A 10 -46.06 -14.41 10.25
CA GLU A 10 -45.13 -13.65 9.43
C GLU A 10 -43.85 -14.49 9.41
N ASP A 11 -43.51 -14.99 8.23
CA ASP A 11 -42.19 -15.54 7.93
C ASP A 11 -41.18 -14.43 8.20
N VAL A 12 -40.64 -14.42 9.42
CA VAL A 12 -39.38 -13.75 9.71
C VAL A 12 -38.35 -14.50 8.87
N ASP A 13 -38.13 -13.98 7.68
CA ASP A 13 -36.91 -14.19 6.91
C ASP A 13 -35.77 -14.10 7.93
N LEU A 14 -35.21 -15.24 8.32
CA LEU A 14 -33.92 -15.28 9.00
C LEU A 14 -32.94 -14.79 7.95
N GLY A 15 -32.84 -13.48 7.84
CA GLY A 15 -31.85 -12.75 7.08
C GLY A 15 -30.51 -13.10 7.66
N GLN A 16 -29.97 -14.23 7.23
CA GLN A 16 -28.63 -14.69 7.49
C GLN A 16 -27.73 -13.59 6.98
N HIS A 17 -27.26 -12.73 7.89
CA HIS A 17 -26.19 -11.76 7.66
C HIS A 17 -24.88 -12.55 7.48
N GLY A 18 -24.87 -13.48 6.54
CA GLY A 18 -23.66 -14.10 6.02
C GLY A 18 -23.04 -13.15 5.01
N VAL A 19 -21.73 -13.24 4.85
CA VAL A 19 -20.97 -12.61 3.77
C VAL A 19 -21.77 -12.71 2.45
N PRO A 20 -22.03 -11.61 1.74
CA PRO A 20 -22.72 -11.72 0.45
C PRO A 20 -21.91 -12.62 -0.47
N LEU A 21 -22.55 -13.62 -1.08
CA LEU A 21 -21.89 -14.61 -1.96
C LEU A 21 -21.01 -13.91 -3.02
N ALA A 22 -21.51 -12.80 -3.57
CA ALA A 22 -20.78 -11.96 -4.50
C ALA A 22 -19.46 -11.41 -3.92
N GLY A 23 -19.48 -10.93 -2.67
CA GLY A 23 -18.28 -10.43 -1.98
C GLY A 23 -17.24 -11.52 -1.74
N MET A 24 -17.68 -12.74 -1.42
CA MET A 24 -16.79 -13.91 -1.27
C MET A 24 -16.16 -14.30 -2.61
N ILE A 25 -16.96 -14.41 -3.68
CA ILE A 25 -16.46 -14.74 -5.03
C ILE A 25 -15.44 -13.71 -5.51
N ILE A 26 -15.74 -12.42 -5.35
CA ILE A 26 -14.83 -11.33 -5.73
C ILE A 26 -13.52 -11.41 -4.93
N SER A 27 -13.59 -11.66 -3.62
CA SER A 27 -12.41 -11.79 -2.76
C SER A 27 -11.52 -12.96 -3.19
N VAL A 28 -12.11 -14.11 -3.54
CA VAL A 28 -11.37 -15.29 -4.03
C VAL A 28 -10.68 -14.98 -5.35
N ILE A 29 -11.43 -14.44 -6.33
CA ILE A 29 -10.89 -14.09 -7.65
C ILE A 29 -9.74 -13.09 -7.50
N LEU A 30 -9.94 -12.06 -6.67
CA LEU A 30 -8.93 -11.03 -6.41
C LEU A 30 -7.67 -11.64 -5.76
N ALA A 31 -7.81 -12.51 -4.77
CA ALA A 31 -6.67 -13.17 -4.13
C ALA A 31 -5.88 -14.04 -5.12
N MET A 32 -6.57 -14.86 -5.91
CA MET A 32 -5.92 -15.73 -6.89
C MET A 32 -5.21 -14.93 -7.99
N LEU A 33 -5.87 -13.91 -8.54
CA LEU A 33 -5.25 -13.01 -9.52
C LEU A 33 -4.04 -12.29 -8.94
N SER A 34 -4.14 -11.81 -7.70
CA SER A 34 -3.04 -11.10 -7.04
C SER A 34 -1.83 -11.99 -6.81
N LEU A 35 -2.02 -13.22 -6.34
CA LEU A 35 -0.94 -14.19 -6.18
C LEU A 35 -0.25 -14.49 -7.52
N VAL A 36 -1.03 -14.73 -8.59
CA VAL A 36 -0.48 -15.01 -9.92
C VAL A 36 0.29 -13.81 -10.46
N ILE A 37 -0.28 -12.61 -10.40
CA ILE A 37 0.34 -11.39 -10.94
C ILE A 37 1.62 -11.05 -10.16
N ILE A 38 1.54 -11.01 -8.82
CA ILE A 38 2.69 -10.67 -7.97
C ILE A 38 3.80 -11.71 -8.14
N SER A 39 3.46 -13.01 -8.15
CA SER A 39 4.43 -14.09 -8.38
C SER A 39 5.07 -14.00 -9.78
N SER A 40 4.28 -13.65 -10.81
CA SER A 40 4.81 -13.47 -12.17
C SER A 40 5.79 -12.30 -12.24
N PHE A 41 5.49 -11.15 -11.61
CA PHE A 41 6.39 -10.00 -11.59
C PHE A 41 7.65 -10.28 -10.78
N LEU A 42 7.50 -10.96 -9.63
CA LEU A 42 8.62 -11.39 -8.81
C LEU A 42 9.54 -12.33 -9.61
N THR A 43 8.97 -13.32 -10.30
CA THR A 43 9.71 -14.28 -11.12
C THR A 43 10.42 -13.61 -12.29
N GLN A 44 9.73 -12.72 -13.02
CA GLN A 44 10.33 -11.93 -14.10
C GLN A 44 11.52 -11.11 -13.61
N ARG A 45 11.40 -10.46 -12.44
CA ARG A 45 12.47 -9.67 -11.83
C ARG A 45 13.61 -10.56 -11.35
N PHE A 46 13.30 -11.68 -10.71
CA PHE A 46 14.28 -12.64 -10.21
C PHE A 46 15.15 -13.20 -11.35
N LEU A 47 14.52 -13.62 -12.45
CA LEU A 47 15.21 -14.15 -13.63
C LEU A 47 16.03 -13.09 -14.39
N ALA A 48 15.63 -11.81 -14.32
CA ALA A 48 16.40 -10.73 -14.93
C ALA A 48 17.73 -10.44 -14.19
N VAL A 49 17.89 -10.88 -12.94
CA VAL A 49 19.11 -10.68 -12.16
C VAL A 49 20.15 -11.75 -12.50
N LYS A 50 21.20 -11.35 -13.23
CA LYS A 50 22.36 -12.22 -13.51
C LYS A 50 23.37 -12.31 -12.37
N LEU A 51 23.53 -11.25 -11.56
CA LEU A 51 24.54 -11.17 -10.50
C LEU A 51 23.99 -10.52 -9.22
N TRP A 52 23.63 -11.35 -8.23
CA TRP A 52 22.97 -10.92 -6.99
C TRP A 52 23.85 -10.02 -6.11
N SER A 53 25.16 -10.22 -6.11
CA SER A 53 26.11 -9.48 -5.28
C SER A 53 26.30 -8.01 -5.70
N ARG A 54 25.91 -7.63 -6.93
CA ARG A 54 26.07 -6.28 -7.48
C ARG A 54 24.75 -5.50 -7.57
N LEU A 55 23.66 -6.03 -7.01
CA LEU A 55 22.35 -5.39 -7.06
C LEU A 55 22.33 -4.07 -6.27
N PRO A 56 21.83 -2.96 -6.85
CA PRO A 56 21.64 -1.73 -6.10
C PRO A 56 20.57 -1.92 -5.02
N PHE A 57 20.75 -1.26 -3.88
CA PHE A 57 19.84 -1.35 -2.72
C PHE A 57 18.36 -1.10 -3.05
N VAL A 58 18.09 -0.22 -4.02
CA VAL A 58 16.73 0.05 -4.53
C VAL A 58 16.07 -1.22 -5.09
N GLN A 59 16.81 -2.09 -5.78
CA GLN A 59 16.25 -3.33 -6.32
C GLN A 59 15.94 -4.34 -5.20
N TRP A 60 16.76 -4.41 -4.15
CA TRP A 60 16.45 -5.21 -2.94
C TRP A 60 15.17 -4.75 -2.26
N LEU A 61 14.94 -3.44 -2.15
CA LEU A 61 13.69 -2.91 -1.59
C LEU A 61 12.47 -3.26 -2.47
N VAL A 62 12.61 -3.24 -3.80
CA VAL A 62 11.53 -3.67 -4.70
C VAL A 62 11.22 -5.16 -4.52
N PHE A 63 12.24 -6.03 -4.38
CA PHE A 63 12.03 -7.44 -4.02
C PHE A 63 11.34 -7.59 -2.66
N ALA A 64 11.71 -6.77 -1.67
CA ALA A 64 11.06 -6.78 -0.36
C ALA A 64 9.57 -6.37 -0.45
N ILE A 65 9.22 -5.38 -1.27
CA ILE A 65 7.81 -5.01 -1.51
C ILE A 65 7.05 -6.19 -2.12
N TYR A 66 7.56 -6.79 -3.20
CA TYR A 66 6.88 -7.91 -3.85
C TYR A 66 6.76 -9.13 -2.93
N GLY A 67 7.77 -9.39 -2.10
CA GLY A 67 7.77 -10.46 -1.11
C GLY A 67 6.77 -10.23 0.02
N ASP A 68 6.74 -9.02 0.59
CA ASP A 68 5.78 -8.62 1.63
C ASP A 68 4.33 -8.69 1.10
N SER A 69 4.09 -8.15 -0.10
CA SER A 69 2.80 -8.24 -0.79
C SER A 69 2.36 -9.69 -1.04
N PHE A 70 3.28 -10.56 -1.50
CA PHE A 70 2.97 -11.98 -1.72
C PHE A 70 2.59 -12.67 -0.41
N LEU A 71 3.38 -12.47 0.65
CA LEU A 71 3.13 -13.06 1.96
C LEU A 71 1.80 -12.57 2.54
N PHE A 72 1.48 -11.29 2.39
CA PHE A 72 0.20 -10.72 2.82
C PHE A 72 -0.98 -11.37 2.09
N VAL A 73 -0.97 -11.42 0.76
CA VAL A 73 -2.09 -12.01 0.00
C VAL A 73 -2.23 -13.50 0.33
N PHE A 74 -1.13 -14.22 0.50
CA PHE A 74 -1.13 -15.62 0.88
C PHE A 74 -1.71 -15.84 2.29
N ALA A 75 -1.24 -15.07 3.28
CA ALA A 75 -1.70 -15.18 4.67
C ALA A 75 -3.17 -14.75 4.82
N THR A 76 -3.60 -13.70 4.13
CA THR A 76 -5.01 -13.27 4.12
C THR A 76 -5.92 -14.29 3.44
N ALA A 77 -5.48 -14.94 2.35
CA ALA A 77 -6.22 -16.03 1.74
C ALA A 77 -6.41 -17.22 2.70
N ILE A 78 -5.38 -17.58 3.48
CA ILE A 78 -5.48 -18.64 4.49
C ILE A 78 -6.44 -18.23 5.61
N LEU A 79 -6.36 -16.99 6.10
CA LEU A 79 -7.25 -16.51 7.16
C LEU A 79 -8.70 -16.44 6.69
N GLN A 80 -8.94 -15.97 5.46
CA GLN A 80 -10.28 -15.74 4.93
C GLN A 80 -10.96 -17.03 4.46
N PHE A 81 -10.22 -17.95 3.81
CA PHE A 81 -10.79 -19.16 3.21
C PHE A 81 -10.45 -20.45 3.96
N GLY A 82 -9.34 -20.49 4.69
CA GLY A 82 -8.92 -21.65 5.47
C GLY A 82 -9.55 -21.67 6.85
N PHE A 83 -9.27 -20.65 7.67
CA PHE A 83 -9.78 -20.57 9.05
C PHE A 83 -11.15 -19.92 9.17
N GLY A 84 -11.48 -19.01 8.25
CA GLY A 84 -12.70 -18.19 8.32
C GLY A 84 -12.51 -17.04 9.31
N VAL A 85 -12.44 -15.81 8.80
CA VAL A 85 -12.21 -14.60 9.61
C VAL A 85 -13.30 -14.37 10.66
N ASP A 86 -14.50 -14.88 10.40
CA ASP A 86 -15.69 -14.72 11.24
C ASP A 86 -15.84 -15.82 12.32
N HIS A 87 -15.06 -16.90 12.20
CA HIS A 87 -15.27 -18.12 13.01
C HIS A 87 -14.65 -18.05 14.40
N SER A 88 -13.61 -17.24 14.59
CA SER A 88 -12.91 -17.10 15.88
C SER A 88 -12.45 -15.67 16.13
N MET A 89 -12.50 -15.25 17.40
CA MET A 89 -11.98 -13.95 17.83
C MET A 89 -10.49 -13.80 17.50
N ASP A 90 -9.73 -14.89 17.61
CA ASP A 90 -8.29 -14.91 17.33
C ASP A 90 -7.99 -14.74 15.84
N ALA A 91 -8.78 -15.34 14.94
CA ALA A 91 -8.66 -15.11 13.50
C ALA A 91 -9.00 -13.66 13.14
N CYS A 92 -10.05 -13.10 13.75
CA CYS A 92 -10.45 -11.70 13.58
C CYS A 92 -9.35 -10.72 14.04
N ALA A 93 -8.76 -10.96 15.21
CA ALA A 93 -7.64 -10.17 15.73
C ALA A 93 -6.37 -10.32 14.88
N SER A 94 -6.11 -11.53 14.36
CA SER A 94 -4.98 -11.79 13.47
C SER A 94 -5.14 -11.09 12.13
N ALA A 95 -6.36 -11.02 11.58
CA ALA A 95 -6.64 -10.35 10.32
C ALA A 95 -6.29 -8.84 10.38
N ILE A 96 -6.77 -8.12 11.39
CA ILE A 96 -6.43 -6.68 11.52
C ILE A 96 -4.94 -6.48 11.79
N LEU A 97 -4.30 -7.36 12.56
CA LEU A 97 -2.87 -7.25 12.85
C LEU A 97 -2.03 -7.48 11.60
N LEU A 98 -2.39 -8.47 10.78
CA LEU A 98 -1.75 -8.75 9.50
C LEU A 98 -1.88 -7.55 8.54
N CYS A 99 -3.07 -6.96 8.42
CA CYS A 99 -3.29 -5.75 7.62
C CYS A 99 -2.43 -4.57 8.10
N LEU A 100 -2.41 -4.33 9.41
CA LEU A 100 -1.61 -3.24 10.00
C LEU A 100 -0.11 -3.47 9.80
N VAL A 101 0.39 -4.67 10.06
CA VAL A 101 1.81 -4.99 9.92
C VAL A 101 2.24 -4.82 8.46
N CYS A 102 1.52 -5.42 7.51
CA CYS A 102 1.84 -5.29 6.08
C CYS A 102 1.76 -3.84 5.59
N TYR A 103 0.75 -3.09 6.03
CA TYR A 103 0.66 -1.66 5.69
C TYR A 103 1.89 -0.90 6.18
N VAL A 104 2.31 -1.13 7.42
CA VAL A 104 3.47 -0.46 8.02
C VAL A 104 4.78 -0.89 7.36
N THR A 105 4.98 -2.19 7.11
CA THR A 105 6.19 -2.69 6.44
C THR A 105 6.31 -2.12 5.03
N THR A 106 5.24 -2.15 4.25
CA THR A 106 5.18 -1.58 2.91
C THR A 106 5.52 -0.08 2.93
N LYS A 107 4.90 0.71 3.81
CA LYS A 107 5.16 2.15 3.92
C LYS A 107 6.58 2.49 4.41
N LEU A 108 7.13 1.71 5.34
CA LEU A 108 8.54 1.84 5.74
C LEU A 108 9.48 1.61 4.55
N ILE A 109 9.24 0.57 3.76
CA ILE A 109 10.05 0.28 2.57
C ILE A 109 9.96 1.43 1.55
N TYR A 110 8.77 2.00 1.33
CA TYR A 110 8.60 3.19 0.49
C TYR A 110 9.38 4.40 1.02
N MET A 111 9.34 4.65 2.33
CA MET A 111 10.08 5.75 2.95
C MET A 111 11.60 5.60 2.77
N PHE A 112 12.12 4.38 2.89
CA PHE A 112 13.54 4.10 2.61
C PHE A 112 13.90 4.29 1.13
N LEU A 113 13.05 3.85 0.19
CA LEU A 113 13.24 4.10 -1.25
C LEU A 113 13.35 5.60 -1.53
N VAL A 114 12.44 6.36 -0.93
CA VAL A 114 12.37 7.80 -1.02
C VAL A 114 13.62 8.47 -0.47
N GLU A 115 14.05 8.10 0.73
CA GLU A 115 15.22 8.69 1.37
C GLU A 115 16.48 8.50 0.52
N LYS A 116 16.68 7.28 0.00
CA LYS A 116 17.83 6.98 -0.87
C LYS A 116 17.76 7.75 -2.18
N SER A 117 16.57 7.90 -2.77
CA SER A 117 16.39 8.72 -3.98
C SER A 117 16.73 10.20 -3.73
N HIS A 118 16.40 10.72 -2.55
CA HIS A 118 16.75 12.07 -2.13
C HIS A 118 18.27 12.24 -1.97
N ILE A 119 18.95 11.29 -1.31
CA ILE A 119 20.41 11.32 -1.11
C ILE A 119 21.14 11.38 -2.46
N ILE A 120 20.77 10.51 -3.40
CA ILE A 120 21.42 10.42 -4.72
C ILE A 120 21.30 11.74 -5.48
N ARG A 121 20.15 12.43 -5.38
CA ARG A 121 19.91 13.71 -6.07
C ARG A 121 20.50 14.93 -5.35
N SER A 122 20.59 14.89 -4.03
CA SER A 122 21.09 16.01 -3.21
C SER A 122 22.61 16.19 -3.27
N THR A 123 23.37 15.19 -3.73
CA THR A 123 24.83 15.25 -3.86
C THR A 123 25.33 16.33 -4.84
N SER A 124 24.45 16.87 -5.70
CA SER A 124 24.87 17.84 -6.72
C SER A 124 25.16 19.27 -6.22
N LYS A 125 24.82 19.67 -4.97
CA LYS A 125 25.14 21.02 -4.43
C LYS A 125 25.38 21.05 -2.90
N LYS A 126 26.66 21.27 -2.53
CA LYS A 126 27.30 21.61 -1.23
C LYS A 126 27.16 20.60 -0.04
N PRO A 127 28.27 20.14 0.61
CA PRO A 127 28.25 18.86 1.32
C PRO A 127 28.19 18.85 2.87
N ARG A 128 28.52 19.93 3.61
CA ARG A 128 28.85 19.79 5.06
C ARG A 128 27.81 20.24 6.11
N LEU A 129 27.06 21.32 5.87
CA LEU A 129 26.01 21.79 6.80
C LEU A 129 24.62 21.20 6.48
N ARG A 130 24.42 20.84 5.21
CA ARG A 130 23.19 20.19 4.73
C ARG A 130 23.03 18.77 5.26
N SER A 131 24.12 18.06 5.56
CA SER A 131 24.09 16.67 6.02
C SER A 131 23.57 16.53 7.46
N LYS A 132 23.94 17.43 8.38
CA LYS A 132 23.41 17.42 9.76
C LYS A 132 21.93 17.79 9.83
N LEU A 133 21.51 18.84 9.11
CA LEU A 133 20.10 19.23 9.03
C LEU A 133 19.26 18.15 8.33
N TYR A 134 19.82 17.50 7.30
CA TYR A 134 19.17 16.38 6.60
C TYR A 134 19.02 15.13 7.47
N LEU A 135 20.06 14.75 8.21
CA LEU A 135 19.99 13.61 9.13
C LEU A 135 18.95 13.85 10.23
N PHE A 136 18.90 15.07 10.76
CA PHE A 136 17.87 15.46 11.72
C PHE A 136 16.46 15.44 11.12
N ASN A 137 16.29 15.92 9.88
CA ASN A 137 15.00 15.90 9.19
C ASN A 137 14.53 14.48 8.81
N SER A 138 15.44 13.61 8.35
CA SER A 138 15.15 12.20 8.05
C SER A 138 14.80 11.43 9.32
N PHE A 139 15.62 11.56 10.37
CA PHE A 139 15.34 10.93 11.66
C PHE A 139 14.06 11.47 12.29
N GLY A 140 13.79 12.76 12.12
CA GLY A 140 12.54 13.41 12.52
C GLY A 140 11.32 12.83 11.80
N MET A 141 11.36 12.69 10.46
CA MET A 141 10.26 12.08 9.72
C MET A 141 10.03 10.61 10.10
N ILE A 142 11.10 9.82 10.26
CA ILE A 142 11.00 8.41 10.71
C ILE A 142 10.42 8.37 12.13
N GLY A 143 10.87 9.25 13.03
CA GLY A 143 10.36 9.33 14.40
C GLY A 143 8.86 9.68 14.44
N VAL A 144 8.42 10.65 13.64
CA VAL A 144 6.99 10.99 13.51
C VAL A 144 6.20 9.80 12.95
N TYR A 145 6.72 9.13 11.91
CA TYR A 145 6.09 7.94 11.36
C TYR A 145 5.95 6.82 12.40
N CYS A 146 7.01 6.51 13.16
CA CYS A 146 6.96 5.55 14.25
C CYS A 146 5.89 5.92 15.30
N GLY A 147 5.77 7.20 15.66
CA GLY A 147 4.74 7.68 16.57
C GLY A 147 3.32 7.42 16.03
N VAL A 148 3.07 7.74 14.77
CA VAL A 148 1.79 7.48 14.10
C VAL A 148 1.47 5.99 14.03
N VAL A 149 2.47 5.15 13.75
CA VAL A 149 2.32 3.68 13.75
C VAL A 149 1.90 3.19 15.13
N VAL A 150 2.61 3.59 16.19
CA VAL A 150 2.28 3.20 17.58
C VAL A 150 0.85 3.61 17.94
N LEU A 151 0.42 4.81 17.56
CA LEU A 151 -0.97 5.26 17.76
C LEU A 151 -1.97 4.35 17.05
N ASN A 152 -1.69 3.91 15.82
CA ASN A 152 -2.56 2.98 15.09
C ASN A 152 -2.64 1.60 15.76
N PHE A 153 -1.54 1.10 16.34
CA PHE A 153 -1.55 -0.14 17.12
C PHE A 153 -2.37 -0.04 18.41
N ILE A 154 -2.32 1.11 19.11
CA ILE A 154 -3.07 1.33 20.36
C ILE A 154 -4.57 1.51 20.11
N TYR A 155 -4.93 2.28 19.07
CA TYR A 155 -6.32 2.65 18.78
C TYR A 155 -7.02 1.74 17.77
N ARG A 156 -6.47 0.55 17.49
CA ARG A 156 -7.16 -0.51 16.74
C ARG A 156 -8.27 -1.13 17.60
N PHE A 157 -9.31 -1.63 16.95
CA PHE A 157 -10.38 -2.35 17.64
C PHE A 157 -10.90 -3.51 16.79
N THR A 158 -11.31 -4.57 17.46
CA THR A 158 -11.95 -5.75 16.86
C THR A 158 -13.15 -6.13 17.70
N ARG A 159 -14.25 -6.46 17.04
CA ARG A 159 -15.50 -6.88 17.68
C ARG A 159 -16.21 -7.87 16.78
N VAL A 160 -16.81 -8.90 17.38
CA VAL A 160 -17.64 -9.85 16.63
C VAL A 160 -19.09 -9.54 16.94
N GLU A 161 -19.83 -9.09 15.94
CA GLU A 161 -21.25 -8.76 16.03
C GLU A 161 -22.02 -9.69 15.08
N ASN A 162 -23.05 -10.37 15.58
CA ASN A 162 -23.90 -11.28 14.80
C ASN A 162 -23.14 -12.36 14.00
N GLY A 163 -22.04 -12.88 14.54
CA GLY A 163 -21.21 -13.87 13.85
C GLY A 163 -20.40 -13.31 12.69
N GLN A 164 -20.23 -11.99 12.59
CA GLN A 164 -19.31 -11.33 11.67
C GLN A 164 -18.21 -10.61 12.44
N CYS A 165 -16.98 -10.77 11.99
CA CYS A 165 -15.82 -10.03 12.48
C CYS A 165 -15.86 -8.60 11.93
N ILE A 166 -16.00 -7.61 12.81
CA ILE A 166 -15.90 -6.19 12.45
C ILE A 166 -14.57 -5.64 12.96
N ILE A 167 -13.77 -5.12 12.03
CA ILE A 167 -12.45 -4.56 12.32
C ILE A 167 -12.39 -3.08 11.91
N GLY A 168 -11.51 -2.34 12.57
CA GLY A 168 -11.29 -0.95 12.23
C GLY A 168 -10.24 -0.27 13.10
N MET A 169 -10.07 1.02 12.84
CA MET A 169 -9.21 1.92 13.60
C MET A 169 -9.99 3.17 13.97
N LYS A 170 -9.77 3.71 15.17
CA LYS A 170 -10.43 4.96 15.55
C LYS A 170 -9.95 6.12 14.67
N LYS A 171 -10.84 7.06 14.36
CA LYS A 171 -10.56 8.29 13.59
C LYS A 171 -9.35 9.07 14.14
N VAL A 172 -9.14 9.02 15.46
CA VAL A 172 -7.99 9.64 16.16
C VAL A 172 -6.63 9.13 15.67
N ALA A 173 -6.50 7.86 15.26
CA ALA A 173 -5.25 7.31 14.72
C ALA A 173 -5.19 7.35 13.19
N MET A 174 -6.34 7.23 12.53
CA MET A 174 -6.41 7.24 11.07
C MET A 174 -6.15 8.63 10.47
N ILE A 175 -6.63 9.72 11.09
CA ILE A 175 -6.40 11.09 10.59
C ILE A 175 -4.91 11.44 10.54
N PRO A 176 -4.12 11.27 11.64
CA PRO A 176 -2.68 11.49 11.61
C PRO A 176 -1.97 10.65 10.54
N LEU A 177 -2.43 9.41 10.32
CA LEU A 177 -1.85 8.51 9.32
C LEU A 177 -2.07 9.03 7.89
N ILE A 178 -3.31 9.38 7.52
CA ILE A 178 -3.61 9.96 6.21
C ILE A 178 -2.88 11.29 6.02
N THR A 179 -2.92 12.17 7.04
CA THR A 179 -2.26 13.46 6.96
C THR A 179 -0.75 13.32 6.76
N PHE A 180 -0.10 12.43 7.50
CA PHE A 180 1.33 12.18 7.32
C PHE A 180 1.64 11.64 5.92
N ASP A 181 0.86 10.68 5.43
CA ASP A 181 1.06 10.09 4.10
C ASP A 181 0.88 11.14 2.99
N LEU A 182 -0.14 11.99 3.09
CA LEU A 182 -0.37 13.12 2.19
C LEU A 182 0.81 14.10 2.20
N LEU A 183 1.25 14.54 3.38
CA LEU A 183 2.33 15.53 3.51
C LEU A 183 3.65 15.01 2.95
N VAL A 184 4.02 13.77 3.27
CA VAL A 184 5.24 13.15 2.74
C VAL A 184 5.17 13.09 1.22
N ASN A 185 4.07 12.62 0.65
CA ASN A 185 4.00 12.50 -0.79
C ASN A 185 3.90 13.84 -1.54
N ILE A 186 3.24 14.87 -0.98
CA ILE A 186 3.29 16.23 -1.51
C ILE A 186 4.72 16.77 -1.47
N TYR A 187 5.43 16.55 -0.36
CA TYR A 187 6.82 16.95 -0.22
C TYR A 187 7.70 16.29 -1.30
N LEU A 188 7.51 15.00 -1.55
CA LEU A 188 8.23 14.26 -2.59
C LEU A 188 7.88 14.72 -3.99
N THR A 189 6.60 14.97 -4.24
CA THR A 189 6.09 15.54 -5.48
C THR A 189 6.81 16.83 -5.82
N ILE A 190 6.86 17.78 -4.88
CA ILE A 190 7.53 19.08 -5.06
C ILE A 190 9.01 18.86 -5.33
N LEU A 191 9.67 17.99 -4.57
CA LEU A 191 11.07 17.66 -4.78
C LEU A 191 11.33 17.03 -6.16
N PHE A 192 10.45 16.16 -6.66
CA PHE A 192 10.55 15.58 -8.00
C PHE A 192 10.38 16.64 -9.10
N LEU A 193 9.40 17.52 -8.93
CA LEU A 193 9.06 18.58 -9.88
C LEU A 193 10.09 19.72 -9.93
N ILE A 194 10.70 20.14 -8.82
CA ILE A 194 11.64 21.29 -8.79
C ILE A 194 12.81 21.14 -9.80
N PRO A 195 13.53 20.01 -9.87
CA PRO A 195 14.62 19.90 -10.85
C PRO A 195 14.10 19.60 -12.25
N LEU A 196 12.85 19.13 -12.39
CA LEU A 196 12.18 19.00 -13.68
C LEU A 196 11.82 20.37 -14.27
N SER A 197 11.33 21.30 -13.43
CA SER A 197 11.00 22.67 -13.81
C SER A 197 12.26 23.51 -14.03
N SER A 198 13.32 23.28 -13.24
CA SER A 198 14.65 23.84 -13.51
C SER A 198 15.17 23.40 -14.88
N LEU A 199 14.99 22.14 -15.29
CA LEU A 199 15.33 21.66 -16.64
C LEU A 199 14.43 22.25 -17.74
N TYR A 200 13.18 22.60 -17.43
CA TYR A 200 12.28 23.30 -18.35
C TYR A 200 12.69 24.77 -18.57
N SER A 201 13.22 25.42 -17.52
CA SER A 201 13.74 26.79 -17.58
C SER A 201 15.14 26.87 -18.24
N PHE A 202 15.95 25.81 -18.18
CA PHE A 202 17.21 25.66 -18.94
C PHE A 202 16.98 25.25 -20.41
N ARG A 203 16.06 25.94 -21.12
CA ARG A 203 15.83 25.79 -22.56
C ARG A 203 17.08 26.06 -23.43
N ASN A 204 18.19 26.52 -22.81
CA ASN A 204 19.47 26.83 -23.44
C ASN A 204 20.63 25.88 -23.10
N MET A 205 20.42 24.73 -22.44
CA MET A 205 21.50 23.77 -22.18
C MET A 205 21.27 22.43 -22.92
N GLN A 206 22.28 22.00 -23.66
CA GLN A 206 22.37 20.82 -24.55
C GLN A 206 21.38 19.69 -24.22
N GLN A 207 20.42 19.42 -25.12
CA GLN A 207 19.50 18.27 -25.01
C GLN A 207 20.24 16.94 -25.27
N THR A 208 20.94 16.42 -24.27
CA THR A 208 21.53 15.08 -24.35
C THR A 208 20.46 14.01 -24.14
N LYS A 209 20.52 12.91 -24.92
CA LYS A 209 19.57 11.76 -24.85
C LYS A 209 19.32 11.26 -23.41
N GLY A 210 20.34 11.26 -22.55
CA GLY A 210 20.23 10.83 -21.15
C GLY A 210 19.33 11.71 -20.28
N ASN A 211 19.33 13.04 -20.50
CA ASN A 211 18.52 13.97 -19.71
C ASN A 211 17.03 13.85 -20.04
N ARG A 212 16.71 13.52 -21.30
CA ARG A 212 15.34 13.21 -21.76
C ARG A 212 14.82 11.91 -21.16
N ARG A 213 15.67 10.86 -21.08
CA ARG A 213 15.32 9.58 -20.43
C ARG A 213 15.02 9.77 -18.93
N LEU A 214 15.87 10.50 -18.21
CA LEU A 214 15.67 10.79 -16.79
C LEU A 214 14.36 11.55 -16.55
N ARG A 215 14.02 12.50 -17.43
CA ARG A 215 12.76 13.26 -17.36
C ARG A 215 11.53 12.36 -17.52
N THR A 216 11.56 11.43 -18.47
CA THR A 216 10.45 10.49 -18.70
C THR A 216 10.28 9.54 -17.50
N VAL A 217 11.39 9.01 -16.97
CA VAL A 217 11.36 8.11 -15.79
C VAL A 217 10.84 8.85 -14.56
N ALA A 218 11.29 10.08 -14.33
CA ALA A 218 10.82 10.91 -13.23
C ALA A 218 9.32 11.26 -13.34
N ALA A 219 8.85 11.66 -14.53
CA ALA A 219 7.44 11.96 -14.76
C ALA A 219 6.55 10.72 -14.56
N ARG A 220 7.01 9.55 -15.00
CA ARG A 220 6.29 8.29 -14.82
C ARG A 220 6.21 7.87 -13.35
N THR A 221 7.32 7.99 -12.63
CA THR A 221 7.39 7.71 -11.18
C THR A 221 6.47 8.66 -10.41
N PHE A 222 6.42 9.93 -10.82
CA PHE A 222 5.53 10.92 -10.24
C PHE A 222 4.05 10.57 -10.42
N ILE A 223 3.64 10.23 -11.65
CA ILE A 223 2.27 9.78 -11.93
C ILE A 223 1.95 8.52 -11.11
N GLY A 224 2.86 7.55 -11.07
CA GLY A 224 2.69 6.34 -10.27
C GLY A 224 2.52 6.60 -8.77
N SER A 225 3.31 7.53 -8.21
CA SER A 225 3.19 7.95 -6.81
C SER A 225 1.84 8.62 -6.52
N ILE A 226 1.34 9.48 -7.41
CA ILE A 226 -0.01 10.07 -7.26
C ILE A 226 -1.10 9.01 -7.35
N CYS A 227 -1.01 8.09 -8.32
CA CYS A 227 -2.01 7.04 -8.48
C CYS A 227 -2.09 6.15 -7.22
N THR A 228 -0.95 5.69 -6.71
CA THR A 228 -0.87 4.83 -5.52
C THR A 228 -1.37 5.55 -4.26
N LEU A 229 -1.01 6.82 -4.09
CA LEU A 229 -1.57 7.68 -3.05
C LEU A 229 -3.09 7.76 -3.08
N ILE A 230 -3.66 8.11 -4.23
CA ILE A 230 -5.11 8.27 -4.37
C ILE A 230 -5.79 6.95 -4.05
N SER A 231 -5.25 5.83 -4.53
CA SER A 231 -5.73 4.48 -4.19
C SER A 231 -5.74 4.25 -2.68
N SER A 232 -4.60 4.48 -2.01
CA SER A 232 -4.51 4.30 -0.55
C SER A 232 -5.43 5.24 0.22
N ILE A 233 -5.60 6.50 -0.20
CA ILE A 233 -6.49 7.47 0.45
C ILE A 233 -7.95 7.05 0.29
N VAL A 234 -8.36 6.62 -0.90
CA VAL A 234 -9.73 6.14 -1.13
C VAL A 234 -9.99 4.93 -0.24
N ASN A 235 -9.06 3.96 -0.20
CA ASN A 235 -9.17 2.78 0.67
C ASN A 235 -9.31 3.18 2.15
N LEU A 236 -8.45 4.06 2.65
CA LEU A 236 -8.50 4.50 4.05
C LEU A 236 -9.71 5.39 4.36
N SER A 237 -10.20 6.14 3.38
CA SER A 237 -11.39 7.00 3.53
C SER A 237 -12.67 6.18 3.58
N VAL A 238 -12.77 5.10 2.78
CA VAL A 238 -13.86 4.11 2.90
C VAL A 238 -13.87 3.53 4.31
N LEU A 239 -12.68 3.13 4.80
CA LEU A 239 -12.50 2.60 6.15
C LEU A 239 -12.82 3.62 7.28
N MET A 240 -12.75 4.93 6.99
CA MET A 240 -13.14 6.00 7.93
C MET A 240 -14.65 6.28 7.93
N ALA A 241 -15.30 6.10 6.79
CA ALA A 241 -16.71 6.47 6.58
C ALA A 241 -17.66 5.44 7.19
N LEU A 242 -17.26 4.16 7.18
CA LEU A 242 -17.98 3.10 7.87
C LEU A 242 -17.38 2.96 9.27
N ASP A 243 -18.13 3.30 10.32
CA ASP A 243 -17.73 3.20 11.73
C ASP A 243 -17.54 1.71 12.16
N GLY A 244 -16.56 1.04 11.55
CA GLY A 244 -16.32 -0.40 11.55
C GLY A 244 -16.85 -1.07 10.28
N GLU A 245 -16.00 -1.89 9.65
CA GLU A 245 -16.36 -2.69 8.48
C GLU A 245 -16.19 -4.18 8.76
N PRO A 246 -16.99 -5.04 8.11
CA PRO A 246 -16.77 -6.47 8.22
C PRO A 246 -15.39 -6.82 7.64
N GLY A 247 -14.64 -7.68 8.31
CA GLY A 247 -13.21 -7.89 8.07
C GLY A 247 -12.90 -8.41 6.67
N TRP A 248 -13.83 -9.13 6.04
CA TRP A 248 -13.70 -9.55 4.65
C TRP A 248 -13.64 -8.37 3.66
N VAL A 249 -14.31 -7.23 3.92
CA VAL A 249 -14.25 -6.03 3.09
C VAL A 249 -12.87 -5.38 3.24
N CYS A 250 -12.41 -5.20 4.47
CA CYS A 250 -11.09 -4.63 4.74
C CYS A 250 -9.97 -5.46 4.07
N LEU A 251 -10.03 -6.80 4.19
CA LEU A 251 -9.08 -7.71 3.54
C LEU A 251 -9.12 -7.59 2.01
N MET A 252 -10.32 -7.54 1.43
CA MET A 252 -10.50 -7.36 -0.01
C MET A 252 -9.92 -6.02 -0.49
N CYS A 253 -10.21 -4.93 0.21
CA CYS A 253 -9.72 -3.60 -0.14
C CYS A 253 -8.19 -3.49 0.01
N CYS A 254 -7.60 -4.05 1.07
CA CYS A 254 -6.14 -4.12 1.22
C CYS A 254 -5.48 -4.92 0.10
N ASN A 255 -6.07 -6.06 -0.29
CA ASN A 255 -5.56 -6.87 -1.39
C ASN A 255 -5.62 -6.12 -2.73
N SER A 256 -6.71 -5.40 -2.98
CA SER A 256 -6.88 -4.54 -4.16
C SER A 256 -5.82 -3.43 -4.22
N ASP A 257 -5.57 -2.73 -3.12
CA ASP A 257 -4.58 -1.65 -3.05
C ASP A 257 -3.15 -2.16 -3.29
N ILE A 258 -2.83 -3.33 -2.76
CA ILE A 258 -1.54 -4.01 -2.97
C ILE A 258 -1.37 -4.44 -4.43
N LEU A 259 -2.38 -5.06 -5.03
CA LEU A 259 -2.35 -5.45 -6.43
C LEU A 259 -2.15 -4.22 -7.33
N PHE A 260 -2.94 -3.17 -7.09
CA PHE A 260 -2.83 -1.92 -7.85
C PHE A 260 -1.42 -1.33 -7.72
N SER A 261 -0.89 -1.26 -6.50
CA SER A 261 0.46 -0.76 -6.24
C SER A 261 1.54 -1.60 -6.96
N ALA A 262 1.43 -2.93 -6.93
CA ALA A 262 2.35 -3.83 -7.62
C ALA A 262 2.35 -3.63 -9.15
N VAL A 263 1.17 -3.44 -9.75
CA VAL A 263 1.00 -3.14 -11.17
C VAL A 263 1.59 -1.77 -11.51
N VAL A 264 1.34 -0.75 -10.70
CA VAL A 264 1.91 0.58 -10.90
C VAL A 264 3.43 0.55 -10.81
N ILE A 265 4.01 -0.15 -9.82
CA ILE A 265 5.47 -0.30 -9.72
C ILE A 265 6.02 -0.99 -10.96
N GLN A 266 5.43 -2.10 -11.39
CA GLN A 266 5.89 -2.83 -12.57
C GLN A 266 5.76 -1.97 -13.83
N TRP A 267 4.68 -1.21 -13.96
CA TRP A 267 4.53 -0.23 -15.02
C TRP A 267 5.68 0.76 -14.97
N VAL A 268 5.87 1.52 -13.88
CA VAL A 268 6.94 2.52 -13.74
C VAL A 268 8.31 1.96 -14.14
N THR A 269 8.59 0.71 -13.77
CA THR A 269 9.90 0.05 -13.93
C THR A 269 10.09 -0.78 -15.21
N SER A 270 9.09 -0.99 -16.06
CA SER A 270 9.20 -1.92 -17.22
C SER A 270 9.83 -1.36 -18.50
N ARG A 271 9.88 -0.03 -18.70
CA ARG A 271 10.40 0.58 -19.95
C ARG A 271 11.90 0.82 -19.96
N ASP A 272 12.61 0.49 -18.89
CA ASP A 272 14.07 0.53 -18.91
C ASP A 272 14.69 -0.62 -19.72
N SER A 273 13.96 -1.73 -19.90
CA SER A 273 14.43 -2.95 -20.57
C SER A 273 14.28 -2.93 -22.10
N THR A 274 13.29 -2.22 -22.64
CA THR A 274 13.06 -2.18 -24.10
C THR A 274 14.06 -1.27 -24.82
N SER A 275 14.69 -0.33 -24.11
CA SER A 275 15.68 0.59 -24.68
C SER A 275 17.13 0.07 -24.67
N SER A 276 17.39 -1.09 -24.04
CA SER A 276 18.71 -1.74 -24.03
C SER A 276 18.88 -2.78 -25.15
N ASN A 277 17.83 -3.05 -25.93
CA ASN A 277 17.90 -3.96 -27.09
C ASN A 277 18.06 -3.22 -28.44
N ASP A 278 18.11 -1.89 -28.43
CA ASP A 278 18.40 -1.05 -29.61
C ASP A 278 19.85 -0.48 -29.54
N SER A 279 20.81 -1.24 -29.01
CA SER A 279 22.24 -0.88 -28.99
C SER A 279 23.06 -1.96 -29.67
#